data_AF-A0A7Y5KAC9-F1
#
_entry.id   AF-A0A7Y5KAC9-F1
#
_cell.length_a   1.000
_cell.length_b   1.000
_cell.length_c   1.000
_cell.angle_alpha   90.00
_cell.angle_beta   90.00
_cell.angle_gamma   90.00
#
_symmetry.space_group_name_H-M   'P 1'
#
loop_
_entity.id
_entity.type
_entity.pdbx_description
1 polymer ?
#
loop_
_entity_poly.entity_id
_entity_poly.type
_entity_poly.pdbx_seq_one_letter_code
_entity_poly.pdbx_strand_id
1 'polypeptide(L)'
;MIHIFRNVRVPAQVLSCLLTLVVAASAPPLNAQEWREALSLNGLWKFEIGDDPKYADPNFDDSGWEKIRVPREWERQGFPGYDGYAWYRTIFRTPPAAQEYQLYL
;
A
#
# COMPACT_ATOMS: atom_id res chain seq x y z
N MET A 1 -4.43 -3.06 1.93
CA MET A 1 -3.90 -2.09 2.92
C MET A 1 -2.53 -1.68 2.39
N ILE A 2 -2.12 -0.42 2.51
CA ILE A 2 -0.82 0.01 2.00
C ILE A 2 0.21 -0.02 3.13
N HIS A 3 1.40 -0.59 2.87
CA HIS A 3 2.54 -0.59 3.77
C HIS A 3 3.68 0.31 3.29
N ILE A 4 4.48 0.82 4.24
CA ILE A 4 5.66 1.67 3.98
C ILE A 4 6.98 1.04 4.42
N PHE A 5 8.05 1.27 3.65
CA PHE A 5 9.44 0.88 3.96
C PHE A 5 10.45 2.02 3.73
N ARG A 6 11.46 2.16 4.60
CA ARG A 6 12.54 3.17 4.47
C ARG A 6 13.90 2.50 4.39
N ASN A 7 14.69 2.83 3.36
CA ASN A 7 16.02 2.27 3.14
C ASN A 7 17.09 3.25 3.66
N VAL A 8 17.70 2.97 4.81
CA VAL A 8 18.78 3.80 5.36
C VAL A 8 20.11 3.31 4.79
N ARG A 9 20.71 4.09 3.88
CA ARG A 9 22.10 3.86 3.44
C ARG A 9 23.05 4.54 4.41
N VAL A 10 23.88 3.75 5.10
CA VAL A 10 24.97 4.30 5.93
C VAL A 10 26.15 4.63 5.01
N PRO A 11 26.65 5.88 4.95
CA PRO A 11 27.83 6.20 4.16
C PRO A 11 29.08 5.62 4.85
N ALA A 12 29.83 4.81 4.11
CA ALA A 12 31.02 4.14 4.61
C ALA A 12 32.27 5.01 4.48
N GLN A 13 32.49 5.98 5.38
CA GLN A 13 33.78 6.62 5.72
C GLN A 13 33.66 7.11 7.18
N VAL A 14 34.55 6.82 8.14
CA VAL A 14 35.93 7.34 8.25
C VAL A 14 36.80 6.40 9.14
N LEU A 15 38.03 6.12 8.68
CA LEU A 15 39.14 5.50 9.44
C LEU A 15 39.49 6.31 10.70
N SER A 16 39.54 5.69 11.90
CA SER A 16 40.64 5.88 12.87
C SER A 16 40.52 4.89 14.04
N CYS A 17 41.47 3.96 14.13
CA CYS A 17 41.67 3.07 15.27
C CYS A 17 42.21 3.85 16.48
N LEU A 18 41.42 3.97 17.56
CA LEU A 18 41.83 3.99 18.99
C LEU A 18 40.71 4.60 19.87
N LEU A 19 39.53 3.97 19.92
CA LEU A 19 38.53 4.20 20.98
C LEU A 19 37.49 3.05 21.05
N THR A 20 37.93 1.79 21.10
CA THR A 20 37.06 0.62 20.87
C THR A 20 36.45 -0.02 22.11
N LEU A 21 36.13 0.71 23.21
CA LEU A 21 35.46 0.04 24.35
C LEU A 21 34.33 0.77 25.10
N VAL A 22 33.81 1.91 24.62
CA VAL A 22 32.62 2.55 25.27
C VAL A 22 31.44 2.78 24.32
N VAL A 23 31.59 2.57 23.01
CA VAL A 23 30.47 2.72 22.04
C VAL A 23 29.90 1.36 21.63
N ALA A 24 29.66 0.46 22.58
CA ALA A 24 28.92 -0.78 22.30
C ALA A 24 27.44 -0.70 22.71
N ALA A 25 27.06 0.26 23.56
CA ALA A 25 25.72 0.32 24.15
C ALA A 25 24.72 1.26 23.43
N SER A 26 25.14 1.93 22.36
CA SER A 26 24.29 2.86 21.60
C SER A 26 24.15 2.48 20.13
N ALA A 27 24.37 1.21 19.78
CA ALA A 27 23.89 0.74 18.48
C ALA A 27 22.36 0.83 18.53
N PRO A 28 21.70 1.69 17.72
CA PRO A 28 20.25 1.61 17.59
C PRO A 28 19.94 0.16 17.20
N PRO A 29 18.84 -0.44 17.70
CA PRO A 29 18.48 -1.78 17.31
C PRO A 29 18.53 -1.83 15.78
N LEU A 30 19.28 -2.79 15.23
CA LEU A 30 19.21 -3.14 13.81
C LEU A 30 17.77 -3.57 13.59
N ASN A 31 16.96 -2.59 13.19
CA ASN A 31 15.54 -2.82 13.08
C ASN A 31 15.34 -3.71 11.86
N ALA A 32 14.89 -4.93 12.11
CA ALA A 32 14.32 -5.78 11.08
C ALA A 32 13.28 -4.97 10.31
N GLN A 33 13.09 -5.22 9.01
CA GLN A 33 12.17 -4.48 8.15
C GLN A 33 10.85 -4.13 8.86
N GLU A 34 10.70 -2.89 9.33
CA GLU A 34 9.46 -2.41 9.97
C GLU A 34 8.43 -2.07 8.90
N TRP A 35 7.61 -3.06 8.57
CA TRP A 35 6.41 -2.84 7.78
C TRP A 35 5.36 -2.15 8.65
N ARG A 36 5.01 -0.92 8.29
CA ARG A 36 3.92 -0.17 8.94
C ARG A 36 2.77 0.02 7.97
N GLU A 37 1.55 -0.19 8.46
CA GLU A 37 0.35 0.24 7.73
C GLU A 37 0.39 1.77 7.57
N ALA A 38 0.43 2.23 6.32
CA ALA A 38 0.33 3.63 6.00
C ALA A 38 -1.13 4.06 5.80
N LEU A 39 -1.94 3.20 5.17
CA LEU A 39 -3.33 3.50 4.86
C LEU A 39 -4.16 2.23 4.70
N SER A 40 -5.28 2.15 5.41
CA SER A 40 -6.29 1.12 5.14
C SER A 40 -7.03 1.43 3.84
N LEU A 41 -7.20 0.41 2.99
CA LEU A 41 -8.02 0.51 1.77
C LEU A 41 -9.40 -0.15 1.93
N ASN A 42 -9.78 -0.50 3.16
CA ASN A 42 -11.12 -0.99 3.44
C ASN A 42 -12.13 0.15 3.29
N GLY A 43 -13.32 -0.15 2.77
CA GLY A 43 -14.34 0.88 2.55
C GLY A 43 -15.11 0.65 1.25
N LEU A 44 -15.67 1.74 0.72
CA LEU A 44 -16.43 1.72 -0.53
C LEU A 44 -15.50 1.85 -1.74
N TRP A 45 -15.67 0.94 -2.69
CA TRP A 45 -14.98 0.92 -3.96
C TRP A 45 -16.00 0.98 -5.09
N LYS A 46 -15.62 1.57 -6.22
CA LYS A 46 -16.36 1.45 -7.47
C LYS A 46 -16.21 0.02 -7.99
N PHE A 47 -17.30 -0.57 -8.48
CA PHE A 47 -17.36 -1.94 -8.94
C PHE A 47 -18.21 -2.08 -10.20
N GLU A 48 -17.71 -2.87 -11.15
CA GLU A 48 -18.36 -3.14 -12.43
C GLU A 48 -18.09 -4.59 -12.84
N ILE A 49 -19.10 -5.24 -13.42
CA ILE A 49 -18.99 -6.62 -13.92
C ILE A 49 -18.50 -6.63 -15.38
N GLY A 50 -17.96 -7.77 -15.80
CA GLY A 50 -17.37 -7.94 -17.11
C GLY A 50 -15.86 -7.67 -17.12
N ASP A 51 -15.26 -7.84 -18.29
CA ASP A 51 -13.83 -7.68 -18.52
C ASP A 51 -13.57 -6.76 -19.70
N ASP A 52 -13.26 -5.49 -19.43
CA ASP A 52 -12.90 -4.52 -20.45
C ASP A 52 -11.58 -3.84 -20.07
N PRO A 53 -10.50 -4.00 -20.87
CA PRO A 53 -9.21 -3.38 -20.59
C PRO A 53 -9.25 -1.85 -20.44
N LYS A 54 -10.26 -1.17 -21.00
CA LYS A 54 -10.42 0.29 -20.84
C LYS A 54 -10.63 0.70 -19.37
N TYR A 55 -11.10 -0.22 -18.53
CA TYR A 55 -11.33 0.01 -17.11
C TYR A 55 -10.04 0.27 -16.32
N ALA A 56 -8.87 -0.04 -16.89
CA ALA A 56 -7.57 0.30 -16.32
C ALA A 56 -7.16 1.76 -16.55
N ASP A 57 -7.77 2.49 -17.49
CA ASP A 57 -7.38 3.87 -17.79
C ASP A 57 -7.69 4.77 -16.58
N PRO A 58 -6.69 5.51 -16.05
CA PRO A 58 -6.91 6.46 -14.96
C PRO A 58 -7.96 7.53 -15.26
N ASN A 59 -8.19 7.87 -16.53
CA ASN A 59 -9.16 8.86 -16.98
C ASN A 59 -10.51 8.26 -17.42
N PHE A 60 -10.70 6.94 -17.28
CA PHE A 60 -11.97 6.30 -17.57
C PHE A 60 -13.09 6.87 -16.69
N ASP A 61 -14.24 7.18 -17.31
CA ASP A 61 -15.43 7.64 -16.60
C ASP A 61 -16.13 6.45 -15.93
N ASP A 62 -15.87 6.27 -14.64
CA ASP A 62 -16.48 5.26 -13.77
C ASP A 62 -17.69 5.81 -12.98
N SER A 63 -18.24 6.97 -13.37
CA SER A 63 -19.34 7.60 -12.65
C SER A 63 -20.57 6.69 -12.53
N GLY A 64 -20.84 5.89 -13.58
CA GLY A 64 -21.92 4.91 -13.64
C GLY A 64 -21.71 3.63 -12.82
N TRP A 65 -20.51 3.37 -12.31
CA TRP A 65 -20.22 2.13 -11.57
C TRP A 65 -20.90 2.09 -10.21
N GLU A 66 -21.29 0.89 -9.80
CA GLU A 66 -21.83 0.60 -8.48
C GLU A 66 -20.79 0.81 -7.38
N LYS A 67 -21.24 0.95 -6.13
CA LYS A 67 -20.36 1.06 -4.95
C LYS A 67 -20.56 -0.11 -4.00
N ILE A 68 -19.53 -0.93 -3.82
CA ILE A 68 -19.54 -2.05 -2.87
C ILE A 68 -18.47 -1.90 -1.80
N ARG A 69 -18.63 -2.58 -0.66
CA ARG A 69 -17.67 -2.58 0.44
C ARG A 69 -16.63 -3.69 0.27
N VAL A 70 -15.36 -3.33 0.40
CA VAL A 70 -14.23 -4.26 0.54
C VAL A 70 -13.88 -4.40 2.03
N PRO A 71 -13.58 -5.61 2.55
CA PRO A 71 -13.32 -6.87 1.84
C PRO A 71 -14.53 -7.82 1.75
N ARG A 72 -15.76 -7.30 1.62
CA ARG A 72 -16.96 -8.15 1.53
C ARG A 72 -17.12 -8.72 0.12
N GLU A 73 -17.63 -9.94 0.03
CA GLU A 73 -17.97 -10.63 -1.23
C GLU A 73 -18.96 -9.81 -2.07
N TRP A 74 -18.75 -9.69 -3.39
CA TRP A 74 -19.68 -8.96 -4.28
C TRP A 74 -21.04 -9.65 -4.39
N GLU A 75 -21.10 -10.97 -4.26
CA GLU A 75 -22.36 -11.73 -4.36
C GLU A 75 -23.36 -11.32 -3.30
N ARG A 76 -22.86 -10.99 -2.11
CA ARG A 76 -23.66 -10.49 -0.98
C ARG A 76 -23.97 -8.99 -1.07
N GLN A 77 -23.61 -8.35 -2.19
CA GLN A 77 -23.68 -6.91 -2.39
C GLN A 77 -24.40 -6.52 -3.68
N GLY A 78 -25.24 -7.41 -4.22
CA GLY A 78 -26.10 -7.13 -5.37
C GLY A 78 -25.82 -7.98 -6.61
N PHE A 79 -24.82 -8.87 -6.56
CA PHE A 79 -24.40 -9.70 -7.69
C PHE A 79 -24.46 -11.22 -7.39
N PRO A 80 -25.59 -11.75 -6.86
CA PRO A 80 -25.67 -13.14 -6.44
C PRO A 80 -25.55 -14.11 -7.63
N GLY A 81 -24.69 -15.12 -7.53
CA GLY A 81 -24.52 -16.14 -8.56
C GLY A 81 -23.90 -15.62 -9.86
N TYR A 82 -23.31 -14.42 -9.83
CA TYR A 82 -22.52 -13.93 -10.95
C TYR A 82 -21.14 -14.58 -10.93
N ASP A 83 -20.91 -15.48 -11.88
CA ASP A 83 -19.63 -16.14 -12.12
C ASP A 83 -18.96 -15.53 -13.35
N GLY A 84 -17.94 -14.70 -13.14
CA GLY A 84 -17.24 -14.02 -14.22
C GLY A 84 -16.13 -13.10 -13.73
N TYR A 85 -15.72 -12.20 -14.62
CA TYR A 85 -14.75 -11.17 -14.33
C TYR A 85 -15.44 -9.91 -13.82
N ALA A 86 -14.76 -9.18 -12.96
CA ALA A 86 -15.22 -7.90 -12.46
C ALA A 86 -14.02 -7.03 -12.12
N TRP A 87 -14.26 -5.72 -12.10
CA TRP A 87 -13.24 -4.71 -11.83
C TRP A 87 -13.58 -3.90 -10.59
N TYR A 88 -12.53 -3.54 -9.86
CA TYR A 88 -12.59 -2.66 -8.69
C TYR A 88 -11.80 -1.40 -8.98
N ARG A 89 -12.38 -0.23 -8.68
CA ARG A 89 -11.70 1.06 -8.79
C ARG A 89 -11.83 1.86 -7.50
N THR A 90 -10.73 2.46 -7.06
CA THR A 90 -10.71 3.40 -5.93
C THR A 90 -9.64 4.44 -6.15
N ILE A 91 -9.88 5.64 -5.65
CA ILE A 91 -8.93 6.74 -5.66
C ILE A 91 -8.58 7.03 -4.20
N PHE A 92 -7.30 6.98 -3.87
CA PHE A 92 -6.79 7.33 -2.55
C PHE A 92 -5.65 8.34 -2.68
N ARG A 93 -5.41 9.06 -1.59
CA ARG A 93 -4.26 9.97 -1.48
C ARG A 93 -3.26 9.38 -0.52
N THR A 94 -2.00 9.36 -0.93
CA THR A 94 -0.90 8.94 -0.06
C THR A 94 -0.79 9.90 1.14
N PRO A 95 -0.78 9.40 2.39
CA PRO A 95 -0.55 10.23 3.56
C PRO A 95 0.80 10.96 3.47
N PRO A 96 0.95 12.20 3.96
CA PRO A 96 2.21 12.93 3.92
C PRO A 96 3.39 12.16 4.53
N ALA A 97 3.16 11.46 5.65
CA ALA A 97 4.18 10.66 6.33
C ALA A 97 4.72 9.50 5.47
N ALA A 98 3.98 9.07 4.45
CA ALA A 98 4.32 7.94 3.61
C ALA A 98 5.09 8.36 2.34
N GLN A 99 5.27 9.66 2.08
CA GLN A 99 5.93 10.17 0.87
C GLN A 99 7.44 9.89 0.83
N GLU A 100 8.07 9.72 2.00
CA GLU A 100 9.51 9.43 2.12
C GLU A 100 9.82 7.92 2.18
N TYR A 101 8.81 7.08 1.90
CA TYR A 101 8.86 5.64 2.06
C TYR A 101 8.44 4.95 0.75
N GLN A 102 8.96 3.75 0.53
CA GLN A 102 8.46 2.87 -0.53
C GLN A 102 7.10 2.30 -0.12
N LEU A 103 6.12 2.38 -1.02
CA LEU A 103 4.75 1.91 -0.79
C LEU A 103 4.54 0.53 -1.41
N TYR A 104 3.85 -0.33 -0.68
CA TYR A 104 3.43 -1.66 -1.11
C TYR A 104 1.95 -1.86 -0.79
N LEU A 105 1.21 -2.60 -1.62
CA LEU A 105 -0.24 -2.80 -1.48
C LEU A 105 -0.58 -4.24 -1.08
#